data_AF-A0A176EZP3-F1
#
_entry.id   AF-A0A176EZP3-F1
#
_cell.length_a   1.000
_cell.length_b   1.000
_cell.length_c   1.000
_cell.angle_alpha   90.00
_cell.angle_beta   90.00
_cell.angle_gamma   90.00
#
_symmetry.space_group_name_H-M   'P 1'
#
loop_
_entity.id
_entity.type
_entity.pdbx_description
1 polymer ?
#
loop_
_entity_poly.entity_id
_entity_poly.type
_entity_poly.pdbx_seq_one_letter_code
_entity_poly.pdbx_strand_id
1 'polypeptide(L)'
;MNLPDDPWNRFVLRAVEEAPQIEAEKPLYALFWYQSEVNNGGHLQYFLNVTEPGEWQLATVAARGIAQDAVADNLGQAVALWESAFRTAPNTPEEFVDEAIEDEFGQFDRRFYELEGAFRQAFENAIE
;
A
#
# COMPACT_ATOMS: atom_id res chain seq x y z
N MET A 1 -22.25 6.24 9.86
CA MET A 1 -21.50 5.23 10.64
C MET A 1 -20.71 6.02 11.68
N ASN A 2 -20.95 5.83 12.99
CA ASN A 2 -20.12 6.49 14.01
C ASN A 2 -18.85 5.65 14.17
N LEU A 3 -17.80 5.99 13.42
CA LEU A 3 -16.48 5.43 13.65
C LEU A 3 -15.95 5.97 15.00
N PRO A 4 -15.21 5.15 15.78
CA PRO A 4 -14.49 5.64 16.95
C PRO A 4 -13.60 6.84 16.60
N ASP A 5 -13.52 7.86 17.47
CA ASP A 5 -12.58 8.98 17.32
C ASP A 5 -11.17 8.49 17.60
N ASP A 6 -10.51 8.02 16.54
CA ASP A 6 -9.16 7.50 16.53
C ASP A 6 -8.38 8.12 15.35
N PRO A 7 -7.05 8.33 15.47
CA PRO A 7 -6.24 8.98 14.44
C PRO A 7 -6.38 8.34 13.05
N TRP A 8 -6.50 7.01 13.01
CA TRP A 8 -6.68 6.24 11.77
C TRP A 8 -8.00 6.61 11.08
N ASN A 9 -9.12 6.57 11.80
CA ASN A 9 -10.43 6.92 11.24
C ASN A 9 -10.50 8.37 10.77
N ARG A 10 -9.88 9.30 11.50
CA ARG A 10 -9.81 10.71 11.09
C ARG A 10 -9.02 10.88 9.79
N PHE A 11 -7.90 10.19 9.67
CA PHE A 11 -7.10 10.19 8.45
C PHE A 11 -7.90 9.61 7.28
N VAL A 12 -8.52 8.44 7.44
CA VAL A 12 -9.33 7.80 6.39
C VAL A 12 -10.48 8.68 5.94
N LEU A 13 -11.23 9.28 6.87
CA LEU A 13 -12.34 10.17 6.53
C LEU A 13 -11.84 11.38 5.72
N ARG A 14 -10.76 12.03 6.15
CA ARG A 14 -10.15 13.14 5.40
C ARG A 14 -9.62 12.70 4.04
N ALA A 15 -8.97 11.54 3.97
CA ALA A 15 -8.44 10.97 2.73
C ALA A 15 -9.55 10.66 1.70
N VAL A 16 -10.71 10.19 2.16
CA VAL A 16 -11.87 9.87 1.33
C VAL A 16 -12.70 11.11 0.98
N GLU A 17 -12.89 12.04 1.92
CA GLU A 17 -13.74 13.22 1.75
C GLU A 17 -13.02 14.39 1.04
N GLU A 18 -11.71 14.52 1.25
CA GLU A 18 -10.91 15.65 0.76
C GLU A 18 -9.86 15.26 -0.29
N ALA A 19 -9.88 14.01 -0.79
CA ALA A 19 -9.03 13.43 -1.85
C ALA A 19 -7.74 14.22 -2.11
N PRO A 20 -6.58 13.74 -1.64
CA PRO A 20 -5.45 14.55 -1.16
C PRO A 20 -5.19 15.84 -1.97
N GLN A 21 -5.91 16.92 -1.64
CA GLN A 21 -5.66 18.24 -2.23
C GLN A 21 -4.45 18.91 -1.57
N ILE A 22 -3.94 18.34 -0.47
CA ILE A 22 -2.73 18.79 0.21
C ILE A 22 -1.55 17.98 -0.33
N GLU A 23 -0.78 18.58 -1.25
CA GLU A 23 0.47 18.01 -1.79
C GLU A 23 1.40 17.41 -0.72
N ALA A 24 1.45 18.02 0.47
CA ALA A 24 2.28 17.55 1.58
C ALA A 24 1.85 16.20 2.18
N GLU A 25 0.57 15.82 2.05
CA GLU A 25 0.02 14.58 2.63
C GLU A 25 0.01 13.42 1.62
N LYS A 26 0.25 13.69 0.33
CA LYS A 26 0.29 12.68 -0.73
C LYS A 26 1.18 11.47 -0.41
N PRO A 27 2.39 11.62 0.17
CA PRO A 27 3.21 10.46 0.53
C PRO A 27 2.55 9.55 1.58
N LEU A 28 1.94 10.13 2.63
CA LEU A 28 1.26 9.34 3.66
C LEU A 28 -0.02 8.69 3.12
N TYR A 29 -0.74 9.36 2.23
CA TYR A 29 -1.87 8.76 1.51
C TYR A 29 -1.44 7.58 0.64
N ALA A 30 -0.35 7.72 -0.13
CA ALA A 30 0.17 6.62 -0.94
C ALA A 30 0.60 5.42 -0.09
N LEU A 31 1.18 5.67 1.09
CA LEU A 31 1.56 4.62 2.04
C LEU A 31 0.36 3.92 2.68
N PHE A 32 -0.67 4.69 3.05
CA PHE A 32 -1.95 4.16 3.52
C PHE A 32 -2.64 3.29 2.45
N TRP A 33 -2.67 3.77 1.20
CA TRP A 33 -3.23 3.05 0.07
C TRP A 33 -2.49 1.73 -0.15
N TYR A 34 -1.15 1.77 -0.14
CA TYR A 34 -0.31 0.57 -0.22
C TYR A 34 -0.67 -0.47 0.84
N GLN A 35 -0.75 -0.10 2.13
CA GLN A 35 -1.18 -1.05 3.17
C GLN A 35 -2.58 -1.61 2.87
N SER A 36 -3.52 -0.72 2.52
CA SER A 36 -4.91 -1.11 2.30
C SER A 36 -5.03 -2.16 1.20
N GLU A 37 -4.34 -1.96 0.08
CA GLU A 37 -4.36 -2.90 -1.03
C GLU A 37 -3.65 -4.22 -0.69
N VAL A 38 -2.49 -4.18 -0.03
CA VAL A 38 -1.77 -5.41 0.39
C VAL A 38 -2.58 -6.22 1.40
N ASN A 39 -3.31 -5.57 2.30
CA ASN A 39 -4.18 -6.25 3.25
C ASN A 39 -5.46 -6.81 2.61
N ASN A 40 -5.93 -6.21 1.52
CA ASN A 40 -7.13 -6.67 0.82
C ASN A 40 -6.83 -7.83 -0.15
N GLY A 41 -5.71 -7.78 -0.88
CA GLY A 41 -5.39 -8.78 -1.89
C GLY A 41 -3.92 -8.90 -2.26
N GLY A 42 -3.02 -8.47 -1.37
CA GLY A 42 -1.58 -8.57 -1.56
C GLY A 42 -0.98 -7.55 -2.53
N HIS A 43 0.32 -7.67 -2.79
CA HIS A 43 1.05 -6.77 -3.69
C HIS A 43 0.56 -6.88 -5.13
N LEU A 44 0.05 -8.05 -5.55
CA LEU A 44 -0.58 -8.19 -6.86
C LEU A 44 -1.76 -7.21 -7.00
N GLN A 45 -2.67 -7.20 -6.03
CA GLN A 45 -3.79 -6.26 -6.03
C GLN A 45 -3.30 -4.82 -5.99
N TYR A 46 -2.31 -4.51 -5.15
CA TYR A 46 -1.73 -3.17 -5.10
C TYR A 46 -1.24 -2.69 -6.48
N PHE A 47 -0.42 -3.48 -7.18
CA PHE A 47 0.12 -3.05 -8.46
C PHE A 47 -0.92 -2.95 -9.57
N LEU A 48 -1.95 -3.80 -9.54
CA LEU A 48 -3.09 -3.69 -10.46
C LEU A 48 -3.95 -2.46 -10.21
N ASN A 49 -3.98 -1.97 -8.96
CA ASN A 49 -4.78 -0.81 -8.55
C ASN A 49 -3.99 0.51 -8.51
N VAL A 50 -2.67 0.49 -8.71
CA VAL A 50 -1.88 1.71 -8.94
C VAL A 50 -2.31 2.31 -10.29
N THR A 51 -2.76 3.56 -10.26
CA THR A 51 -3.30 4.24 -11.45
C THR A 51 -2.45 5.41 -11.90
N GLU A 52 -1.59 5.94 -11.02
CA GLU A 52 -0.70 7.05 -11.34
C GLU A 52 0.78 6.62 -11.30
N PRO A 53 1.56 6.95 -12.35
CA PRO A 53 3.01 6.78 -12.29
C PRO A 53 3.58 7.57 -11.11
N GLY A 54 4.35 6.92 -10.24
CA GLY A 54 4.96 7.58 -9.08
C GLY A 54 4.39 7.17 -7.71
N GLU A 55 3.23 6.51 -7.65
CA GLU A 55 2.55 6.19 -6.38
C GLU A 55 3.42 5.32 -5.45
N TRP A 56 4.09 4.30 -5.99
CA TRP A 56 4.95 3.43 -5.17
C TRP A 56 6.23 4.14 -4.68
N GLN A 57 6.74 5.12 -5.43
CA GLN A 57 7.85 5.98 -4.98
C GLN A 57 7.41 6.83 -3.78
N LEU A 58 6.21 7.41 -3.85
CA LEU A 58 5.64 8.20 -2.76
C LEU A 58 5.45 7.35 -1.50
N ALA A 59 4.90 6.14 -1.65
CA ALA A 59 4.77 5.19 -0.54
C ALA A 59 6.14 4.81 0.07
N THR A 60 7.15 4.56 -0.78
CA THR A 60 8.52 4.26 -0.35
C THR A 60 9.15 5.42 0.44
N VAL A 61 9.01 6.66 -0.07
CA VAL A 61 9.51 7.87 0.60
C VAL A 61 8.83 8.04 1.95
N ALA A 62 7.51 7.88 2.02
CA ALA A 62 6.76 8.00 3.27
C ALA A 62 7.18 6.93 4.28
N ALA A 63 7.33 5.67 3.86
CA ALA A 63 7.74 4.58 4.74
C ALA A 63 9.11 4.86 5.38
N ARG A 64 10.08 5.35 4.59
CA ARG A 64 11.37 5.79 5.13
C ARG A 64 11.24 7.02 6.04
N GLY A 65 10.36 7.96 5.70
CA GLY A 65 10.08 9.15 6.51
C GLY A 65 9.58 8.82 7.91
N ILE A 66 8.88 7.70 8.09
CA ILE A 66 8.39 7.20 9.38
C ILE A 66 9.29 6.09 9.98
N ALA A 67 10.55 6.01 9.53
CA ALA A 67 11.55 5.02 9.98
C ALA A 67 11.13 3.55 9.78
N GLN A 68 10.35 3.27 8.73
CA GLN A 68 9.95 1.93 8.31
C GLN A 68 10.75 1.48 7.07
N ASP A 69 12.09 1.51 7.17
CA ASP A 69 12.99 1.13 6.07
C ASP A 69 12.73 -0.30 5.55
N ALA A 70 12.42 -1.23 6.45
CA ALA A 70 12.12 -2.61 6.06
C ALA A 70 10.86 -2.73 5.19
N VAL A 71 9.85 -1.88 5.41
CA VAL A 71 8.65 -1.82 4.57
C VAL A 71 8.99 -1.23 3.21
N ALA A 72 9.76 -0.14 3.19
CA ALA A 72 10.24 0.50 1.97
C ALA A 72 11.06 -0.46 1.10
N ASP A 73 11.95 -1.24 1.71
CA ASP A 73 12.80 -2.20 1.00
C ASP A 73 12.01 -3.42 0.52
N ASN A 74 10.96 -3.85 1.25
CA ASN A 74 10.05 -4.91 0.80
C ASN A 74 9.26 -4.46 -0.44
N LEU A 75 8.66 -3.26 -0.40
CA LEU A 75 7.97 -2.67 -1.54
C LEU A 75 8.91 -2.50 -2.73
N GLY A 76 10.14 -2.00 -2.51
CA GLY A 76 11.12 -1.84 -3.59
C GLY A 76 11.49 -3.15 -4.30
N GLN A 77 11.58 -4.25 -3.57
CA GLN A 77 11.82 -5.58 -4.16
C GLN A 77 10.59 -6.10 -4.92
N ALA A 78 9.39 -5.88 -4.39
CA ALA A 78 8.15 -6.23 -5.07
C ALA A 78 7.97 -5.43 -6.38
N VAL A 79 8.30 -4.13 -6.37
CA VAL A 79 8.31 -3.28 -7.59
C VAL A 79 9.29 -3.82 -8.62
N ALA A 80 10.51 -4.19 -8.21
CA ALA A 80 11.50 -4.75 -9.12
C ALA A 80 11.01 -6.04 -9.79
N LEU A 81 10.28 -6.90 -9.06
CA LEU A 81 9.65 -8.09 -9.65
C LEU A 81 8.51 -7.71 -10.60
N TRP A 82 7.64 -6.78 -10.18
CA TRP A 82 6.53 -6.29 -11.01
C TRP A 82 7.01 -5.76 -12.36
N GLU A 83 8.04 -4.93 -12.36
CA GLU A 83 8.61 -4.30 -13.56
C GLU A 83 9.49 -5.25 -14.40
N SER A 84 9.87 -6.42 -13.88
CA SER A 84 10.74 -7.37 -14.58
C SER A 84 10.05 -8.10 -15.74
N ALA A 85 8.71 -8.06 -15.79
CA ALA A 85 7.91 -8.75 -16.79
C ALA A 85 6.82 -7.83 -17.35
N PHE A 86 6.46 -8.05 -18.61
CA PHE A 86 5.23 -7.48 -19.15
C PHE A 86 4.04 -8.21 -18.54
N ARG A 87 3.02 -7.46 -18.14
CA ARG A 87 1.82 -7.97 -17.49
C ARG A 87 0.58 -7.51 -18.23
N THR A 88 -0.41 -8.38 -18.29
CA THR A 88 -1.76 -8.04 -18.79
C THR A 88 -2.67 -8.07 -17.59
N ALA A 89 -3.29 -6.93 -17.28
CA ALA A 89 -4.21 -6.85 -16.16
C ALA A 89 -5.40 -7.82 -16.38
N PRO A 90 -5.83 -8.56 -15.34
CA PRO A 90 -7.03 -9.38 -15.40
C PRO A 90 -8.26 -8.50 -15.65
N ASN A 91 -9.18 -8.99 -16.48
CA ASN A 91 -10.42 -8.29 -16.85
C ASN A 91 -11.63 -8.79 -16.04
N THR A 92 -11.47 -9.93 -15.35
CA THR A 92 -12.52 -10.52 -14.51
C THR A 92 -11.97 -10.91 -13.13
N PRO A 93 -12.83 -11.02 -12.11
CA PRO A 93 -12.42 -11.55 -10.81
C PRO A 93 -11.83 -12.96 -10.89
N GLU A 94 -12.32 -13.81 -11.79
CA GLU A 94 -11.79 -15.16 -11.99
C GLU A 94 -10.36 -15.13 -12.55
N GLU A 95 -10.09 -14.26 -13.54
CA GLU A 95 -8.73 -14.07 -14.07
C GLU A 95 -7.77 -13.55 -12.98
N PHE A 96 -8.25 -12.65 -12.11
CA PHE A 96 -7.47 -12.19 -10.97
C PHE A 96 -7.16 -13.32 -9.98
N VAL A 97 -8.15 -14.16 -9.65
CA VAL A 97 -7.95 -15.29 -8.73
C VAL A 97 -6.96 -16.29 -9.31
N ASP A 98 -7.05 -16.59 -10.62
CA ASP A 98 -6.11 -17.48 -11.29
C ASP A 98 -4.68 -16.94 -11.20
N GLU A 99 -4.46 -15.64 -11.41
CA GLU A 99 -3.15 -15.01 -11.25
C GLU A 99 -2.67 -14.98 -9.79
N ALA A 100 -3.57 -14.69 -8.84
CA ALA A 100 -3.25 -14.64 -7.42
C ALA A 100 -2.83 -16.01 -6.85
N ILE A 101 -3.39 -17.11 -7.37
CA ILE A 101 -3.06 -18.48 -6.97
C ILE A 101 -1.60 -18.85 -7.31
N GLU A 102 -1.01 -18.24 -8.33
CA GLU A 102 0.40 -18.47 -8.68
C GLU A 102 1.37 -17.95 -7.60
N ASP A 103 0.89 -17.19 -6.61
CA ASP A 103 1.62 -16.70 -5.42
C ASP A 103 2.94 -15.98 -5.75
N GLU A 104 3.02 -15.34 -6.93
CA GLU A 104 4.25 -14.71 -7.43
C GLU A 104 4.82 -13.67 -6.43
N PHE A 105 3.93 -12.95 -5.76
CA PHE A 105 4.26 -11.93 -4.77
C PHE A 105 4.19 -12.41 -3.31
N GLY A 106 3.84 -13.67 -3.06
CA GLY A 106 3.51 -14.17 -1.73
C GLY A 106 4.63 -13.98 -0.70
N GLN A 107 5.89 -14.01 -1.13
CA GLN A 107 7.02 -13.75 -0.22
C GLN A 107 7.02 -12.31 0.31
N PHE A 108 6.61 -11.33 -0.51
CA PHE A 108 6.54 -9.92 -0.13
C PHE A 108 5.29 -9.64 0.70
N ASP A 109 4.18 -10.31 0.40
CA ASP A 109 2.95 -10.24 1.20
C ASP A 109 3.21 -10.72 2.63
N ARG A 110 3.76 -11.94 2.77
CA ARG A 110 4.13 -12.50 4.08
C ARG A 110 5.09 -11.59 4.82
N ARG A 111 6.09 -11.04 4.12
CA ARG A 111 7.06 -10.13 4.73
C ARG A 111 6.41 -8.83 5.20
N PHE A 112 5.44 -8.29 4.47
CA PHE A 112 4.69 -7.11 4.90
C PHE A 112 3.88 -7.43 6.17
N TYR A 113 3.18 -8.57 6.22
CA TYR A 113 2.39 -8.96 7.40
C TYR A 113 3.25 -9.14 8.66
N GLU A 114 4.50 -9.61 8.53
CA GLU A 114 5.46 -9.65 9.64
C GLU A 114 5.82 -8.26 10.17
N LEU A 115 5.84 -7.25 9.30
CA LEU A 115 6.21 -5.86 9.61
C LEU A 115 5.02 -5.02 10.07
N GLU A 116 3.79 -5.45 9.78
CA GLU A 116 2.58 -4.64 9.89
C GLU A 116 2.38 -4.03 11.28
N GLY A 117 2.65 -4.78 12.36
CA GLY A 117 2.47 -4.27 13.72
C GLY A 117 3.34 -3.03 14.02
N ALA A 118 4.62 -3.07 13.63
CA ALA A 118 5.54 -1.95 13.82
C ALA A 118 5.22 -0.80 12.86
N PHE A 119 4.89 -1.14 11.62
CA PHE A 119 4.44 -0.19 10.60
C PHE A 119 3.22 0.61 11.07
N ARG A 120 2.18 -0.08 11.55
CA ARG A 120 0.93 0.54 11.99
C ARG A 120 1.16 1.52 13.11
N GLN A 121 1.95 1.14 14.12
CA GLN A 121 2.30 2.04 15.22
C GLN A 121 3.04 3.29 14.73
N ALA A 122 4.01 3.13 13.80
CA ALA A 122 4.74 4.26 13.25
C ALA A 122 3.85 5.17 12.39
N PHE A 123 2.93 4.59 11.62
CA PHE A 123 1.99 5.34 10.78
C PHE A 123 0.99 6.13 11.64
N GLU A 124 0.42 5.51 12.67
CA GLU A 124 -0.49 6.19 13.62
C GLU A 124 0.19 7.41 14.27
N ASN A 125 1.45 7.29 14.70
CA ASN A 125 2.21 8.43 15.24
C ASN A 125 2.48 9.54 14.21
N ALA A 126 2.49 9.23 12.92
CA ALA A 126 2.79 10.19 11.86
C ALA A 126 1.56 10.98 11.38
N ILE A 127 0.35 10.50 11.68
CA ILE A 127 -0.92 11.11 11.30
C ILE A 127 -1.66 11.79 12.47
N GLU A 128 -1.09 11.71 13.68
CA GLU A 128 -1.48 12.51 14.86
C GLU A 128 -1.10 13.99 14.71
#